data_AF-A0A0Q4FVH1-F1
#
_entry.id   AF-A0A0Q4FVH1-F1
#
_cell.length_a   1.000
_cell.length_b   1.000
_cell.length_c   1.000
_cell.angle_alpha   90.00
_cell.angle_beta   90.00
_cell.angle_gamma   90.00
#
_symmetry.space_group_name_H-M   'P 1'
#
loop_
_entity.id
_entity.type
_entity.pdbx_description
1 polymer ?
#
loop_
_entity_poly.entity_id
_entity_poly.type
_entity_poly.pdbx_seq_one_letter_code
_entity_poly.pdbx_strand_id
1 'polypeptide(L)'
;MPVPFLSPEILALLGLVYKHNDERVAEVRDRHLLFAHYTSAESAFSILSGRSLWLRNAAVMNDHSEIAYGRAILDILIEGDLGKRMWAVLDNAHDGVSNDIRARYYHEAHYAREMTFMSSLCEHDRDDSLGRLSMWRAYGGPTAGVALVFNSHVVTETGFDLGIYASPVLYGGEAEVYAELRRVVEAIEANAHVISAVDRMMVADVLSNALRFALLSTKHPGFCEEREWRLICMLDQIPKGAPVEQIIRSVGGIPQRIYELKLPEPSGAAGTALRWDSLLDRIIIGPSVFPETIKDALERELKRQGVGRWDQLVEISDIPLRR
;
A
#
# COMPACT_ATOMS: atom_id res chain seq x y z
N MET A 1 -3.04 7.73 22.67
CA MET A 1 -4.41 7.46 23.14
C MET A 1 -4.81 6.10 22.60
N PRO A 2 -5.55 5.27 23.33
CA PRO A 2 -6.08 4.04 22.74
C PRO A 2 -6.90 4.42 21.51
N VAL A 3 -6.67 3.74 20.39
CA VAL A 3 -7.53 3.83 19.21
C VAL A 3 -8.97 3.62 19.71
N PRO A 4 -9.91 4.53 19.46
CA PRO A 4 -11.28 4.31 19.91
C PRO A 4 -11.73 2.96 19.36
N PHE A 5 -12.20 2.08 20.24
CA PHE A 5 -12.80 0.82 19.83
C PHE A 5 -13.90 1.16 18.82
N LEU A 6 -13.70 0.75 17.56
CA LEU A 6 -14.71 0.90 16.53
C LEU A 6 -15.97 0.15 17.00
N SER A 7 -17.14 0.77 16.86
CA SER A 7 -18.38 0.12 17.26
C SER A 7 -18.64 -1.12 16.39
N PRO A 8 -19.38 -2.13 16.88
CA PRO A 8 -19.74 -3.31 16.10
C PRO A 8 -20.38 -2.97 14.75
N GLU A 9 -21.18 -1.90 14.70
CA GLU A 9 -21.86 -1.42 13.50
C GLU A 9 -20.86 -0.86 12.48
N ILE A 10 -19.83 -0.12 12.93
CA ILE A 10 -18.76 0.37 12.06
C ILE A 10 -17.94 -0.81 11.52
N LEU A 11 -17.61 -1.80 12.36
CA LEU A 11 -16.91 -3.01 11.92
C LEU A 11 -17.72 -3.79 10.88
N ALA A 12 -19.03 -3.90 11.08
CA ALA A 12 -19.94 -4.51 10.11
C ALA A 12 -19.91 -3.74 8.78
N LEU A 13 -20.03 -2.41 8.82
CA LEU A 13 -19.94 -1.56 7.62
C LEU A 13 -18.61 -1.74 6.87
N LEU A 14 -17.49 -1.73 7.58
CA LEU A 14 -16.17 -1.97 6.99
C LEU A 14 -16.12 -3.33 6.27
N GLY A 15 -16.65 -4.39 6.90
CA GLY A 15 -16.70 -5.73 6.31
C GLY A 15 -17.59 -5.85 5.07
N LEU A 16 -18.57 -4.96 4.88
CA LEU A 16 -19.37 -4.92 3.64
C LEU A 16 -18.56 -4.35 2.47
N VAL A 17 -17.75 -3.34 2.74
CA VAL A 17 -17.12 -2.51 1.70
C VAL A 17 -15.68 -2.94 1.38
N TYR A 18 -14.94 -3.44 2.37
CA TYR A 18 -13.53 -3.86 2.22
C TYR A 18 -13.37 -5.37 2.02
N LYS A 19 -14.42 -6.08 1.64
CA LYS A 19 -14.40 -7.55 1.48
C LYS A 19 -13.27 -8.07 0.58
N HIS A 20 -13.01 -7.40 -0.54
CA HIS A 20 -11.89 -7.77 -1.43
C HIS A 20 -10.55 -7.69 -0.70
N ASN A 21 -10.30 -6.60 0.03
CA ASN A 21 -9.09 -6.42 0.83
C ASN A 21 -8.97 -7.52 1.90
N ASP A 22 -10.05 -7.83 2.61
CA ASP A 22 -10.05 -8.86 3.65
C ASP A 22 -9.74 -10.26 3.10
N GLU A 23 -10.28 -10.59 1.92
CA GLU A 23 -9.98 -11.83 1.19
C GLU A 23 -8.49 -11.89 0.80
N ARG A 24 -7.92 -10.78 0.32
CA ARG A 24 -6.49 -10.69 -0.03
C ARG A 24 -5.59 -10.78 1.21
N VAL A 25 -5.97 -10.15 2.32
CA VAL A 25 -5.24 -10.27 3.60
C VAL A 25 -5.28 -11.71 4.12
N ALA A 26 -6.42 -12.40 4.01
CA ALA A 26 -6.54 -13.80 4.38
C ALA A 26 -5.61 -14.68 3.52
N GLU A 27 -5.61 -14.48 2.19
CA GLU A 27 -4.71 -15.21 1.30
C GLU A 27 -3.23 -15.01 1.65
N VAL A 28 -2.82 -13.78 1.97
CA VAL A 28 -1.45 -13.46 2.42
C VAL A 28 -1.07 -14.28 3.65
N ARG A 29 -1.99 -14.38 4.63
CA ARG A 29 -1.77 -15.16 5.85
C ARG A 29 -1.71 -16.66 5.57
N ASP A 30 -2.66 -17.18 4.80
CA ASP A 30 -2.80 -18.60 4.48
C ASP A 30 -1.62 -19.13 3.65
N ARG A 31 -1.13 -18.32 2.72
CA ARG A 31 0.03 -18.65 1.86
C ARG A 31 1.36 -18.23 2.47
N HIS A 32 1.35 -17.60 3.65
CA HIS A 32 2.54 -17.06 4.31
C HIS A 32 3.40 -16.18 3.38
N LEU A 33 2.75 -15.29 2.61
CA LEU A 33 3.42 -14.44 1.64
C LEU A 33 4.33 -13.42 2.32
N LEU A 34 5.43 -13.12 1.65
CA LEU A 34 6.32 -12.01 1.96
C LEU A 34 6.09 -10.88 0.95
N PHE A 35 6.75 -9.74 1.19
CA PHE A 35 6.60 -8.54 0.36
C PHE A 35 7.93 -7.94 -0.02
N ALA A 36 8.23 -7.90 -1.32
CA ALA A 36 9.47 -7.34 -1.84
C ALA A 36 9.28 -5.90 -2.31
N HIS A 37 10.09 -4.98 -1.78
CA HIS A 37 10.27 -3.65 -2.34
C HIS A 37 11.53 -3.61 -3.21
N TYR A 38 11.35 -3.59 -4.52
CA TYR A 38 12.43 -3.49 -5.49
C TYR A 38 12.86 -2.03 -5.66
N THR A 39 14.15 -1.77 -5.53
CA THR A 39 14.72 -0.42 -5.63
C THR A 39 16.20 -0.47 -5.99
N SER A 40 16.85 0.69 -6.11
CA SER A 40 18.31 0.76 -6.30
C SER A 40 19.05 0.46 -5.00
N ALA A 41 20.29 -0.04 -5.10
CA ALA A 41 21.15 -0.26 -3.92
C ALA A 41 21.33 1.01 -3.07
N GLU A 42 21.44 2.18 -3.69
CA GLU A 42 21.54 3.49 -3.01
C GLU A 42 20.28 3.82 -2.19
N SER A 43 19.10 3.59 -2.78
CA SER A 43 17.83 3.85 -2.10
C SER A 43 17.60 2.85 -0.97
N ALA A 44 17.91 1.57 -1.19
CA ALA A 44 17.86 0.55 -0.15
C ALA A 44 18.76 0.91 1.04
N PHE A 45 20.00 1.32 0.79
CA PHE A 45 20.91 1.79 1.84
C PHE A 45 20.33 3.00 2.59
N SER A 46 19.73 3.95 1.89
CA SER A 46 19.11 5.14 2.49
C SER A 46 17.90 4.80 3.37
N ILE A 47 17.06 3.86 2.93
CA ILE A 47 15.91 3.32 3.68
C ILE A 47 16.39 2.66 4.98
N LEU A 48 17.37 1.75 4.89
CA LEU A 48 17.92 1.04 6.04
C LEU A 48 18.59 2.01 7.01
N SER A 49 19.41 2.93 6.50
CA SER A 49 20.17 3.87 7.30
C SER A 49 19.33 4.92 8.00
N GLY A 50 18.26 5.36 7.34
CA GLY A 50 17.25 6.27 7.88
C GLY A 50 16.23 5.59 8.80
N ARG A 51 16.25 4.24 8.91
CA ARG A 51 15.23 3.45 9.62
C ARG A 51 13.81 3.85 9.23
N SER A 52 13.58 4.01 7.94
CA SER A 52 12.30 4.48 7.46
C SER A 52 11.90 3.89 6.12
N LEU A 53 10.61 3.56 5.97
CA LEU A 53 10.06 3.24 4.66
C LEU A 53 9.70 4.55 3.95
N TRP A 54 10.10 4.66 2.69
CA TRP A 54 9.87 5.85 1.87
C TRP A 54 8.54 5.74 1.13
N LEU A 55 7.75 6.80 1.18
CA LEU A 55 6.49 6.97 0.46
C LEU A 55 6.68 8.14 -0.51
N ARG A 56 6.58 7.88 -1.81
CA ARG A 56 6.80 8.87 -2.86
C ARG A 56 5.49 9.45 -3.33
N ASN A 57 5.51 10.69 -3.79
CA ASN A 57 4.31 11.35 -4.30
C ASN A 57 3.82 10.66 -5.59
N ALA A 58 2.54 10.35 -5.65
CA ALA A 58 1.96 9.60 -6.75
C ALA A 58 2.07 10.31 -8.12
N ALA A 59 2.18 11.64 -8.13
CA ALA A 59 2.36 12.42 -9.36
C ALA A 59 3.70 12.18 -10.07
N VAL A 60 4.72 11.70 -9.35
CA VAL A 60 6.11 11.52 -9.85
C VAL A 60 6.58 10.06 -9.77
N MET A 61 5.65 9.14 -9.54
CA MET A 61 5.87 7.69 -9.65
C MET A 61 5.60 7.20 -11.06
N ASN A 62 6.09 6.00 -11.38
CA ASN A 62 5.87 5.40 -12.70
C ASN A 62 4.36 5.17 -12.96
N ASP A 63 3.61 4.93 -11.89
CA ASP A 63 2.17 4.60 -11.83
C ASP A 63 1.22 5.79 -12.07
N HIS A 64 1.74 6.93 -12.48
CA HIS A 64 0.96 8.16 -12.61
C HIS A 64 -0.23 8.02 -13.58
N SER A 65 -0.12 7.20 -14.63
CA SER A 65 -1.22 6.90 -15.56
C SER A 65 -2.31 6.04 -14.92
N GLU A 66 -1.95 5.19 -13.95
CA GLU A 66 -2.87 4.21 -13.36
C GLU A 66 -3.93 4.87 -12.47
N ILE A 67 -3.61 6.00 -11.83
CA ILE A 67 -4.61 6.80 -11.11
C ILE A 67 -5.69 7.32 -12.06
N ALA A 68 -5.29 7.80 -13.24
CA ALA A 68 -6.24 8.26 -14.25
C ALA A 68 -7.06 7.09 -14.82
N TYR A 69 -6.43 5.92 -14.99
CA TYR A 69 -7.08 4.68 -15.42
C TYR A 69 -8.16 4.22 -14.43
N GLY A 70 -7.81 4.09 -13.14
CA GLY A 70 -8.74 3.71 -12.09
C GLY A 70 -9.91 4.70 -11.96
N ARG A 71 -9.62 6.01 -12.01
CA ARG A 71 -10.65 7.05 -12.02
C ARG A 71 -11.61 6.93 -13.19
N ALA A 72 -11.09 6.75 -14.42
CA ALA A 72 -11.92 6.65 -15.61
C ALA A 72 -12.93 5.50 -15.52
N ILE A 73 -12.51 4.34 -15.01
CA ILE A 73 -13.39 3.19 -14.82
C ILE A 73 -14.41 3.47 -13.71
N LEU A 74 -13.97 3.95 -12.55
CA LEU A 74 -14.88 4.18 -11.42
C LEU A 74 -15.94 5.23 -11.72
N ASP A 75 -15.58 6.32 -12.38
CA ASP A 75 -16.53 7.39 -12.74
C ASP A 75 -17.67 6.82 -13.62
N ILE A 76 -17.36 5.96 -14.60
CA ILE A 76 -18.36 5.27 -15.43
C ILE A 76 -19.30 4.41 -14.58
N LEU A 77 -18.74 3.62 -13.67
CA LEU A 77 -19.51 2.66 -12.87
C LEU A 77 -20.40 3.32 -11.81
N ILE A 78 -19.90 4.38 -11.20
CA ILE A 78 -20.59 5.19 -10.18
C ILE A 78 -21.72 6.03 -10.79
N GLU A 79 -21.56 6.48 -12.03
CA GLU A 79 -22.60 7.21 -12.77
C GLU A 79 -23.60 6.27 -13.47
N GLY A 80 -23.21 5.01 -13.65
CA GLY A 80 -24.03 3.94 -14.21
C GLY A 80 -25.11 3.40 -13.27
N ASP A 81 -25.80 2.36 -13.72
CA ASP A 81 -26.94 1.78 -12.99
C ASP A 81 -26.55 1.17 -11.65
N LEU A 82 -25.31 0.68 -11.53
CA LEU A 82 -24.81 0.11 -10.30
C LEU A 82 -24.63 1.19 -9.22
N GLY A 83 -24.03 2.33 -9.58
CA GLY A 83 -23.95 3.48 -8.69
C GLY A 83 -25.33 4.01 -8.30
N LYS A 84 -26.28 4.14 -9.24
CA LYS A 84 -27.66 4.56 -8.92
C LYS A 84 -28.33 3.68 -7.87
N ARG A 85 -28.16 2.36 -7.96
CA ARG A 85 -28.67 1.40 -6.95
C ARG A 85 -28.03 1.66 -5.59
N MET A 86 -26.71 1.79 -5.54
CA MET A 86 -25.98 2.09 -4.31
C MET A 86 -26.47 3.39 -3.67
N TRP A 87 -26.56 4.47 -4.45
CA TRP A 87 -27.01 5.78 -3.97
C TRP A 87 -28.43 5.76 -3.42
N ALA A 88 -29.35 5.04 -4.08
CA ALA A 88 -30.72 4.91 -3.60
C ALA A 88 -30.81 4.24 -2.22
N VAL A 89 -30.04 3.17 -1.97
CA VAL A 89 -30.02 2.49 -0.67
C VAL A 89 -29.41 3.39 0.40
N LEU A 90 -28.30 4.06 0.08
CA LEU A 90 -27.61 4.95 1.01
C LEU A 90 -28.49 6.15 1.40
N ASP A 91 -29.15 6.80 0.44
CA ASP A 91 -30.03 7.94 0.72
C ASP A 91 -31.33 7.54 1.45
N ASN A 92 -31.82 6.31 1.23
CA ASN A 92 -32.94 5.80 2.02
C ASN A 92 -32.55 5.56 3.49
N ALA A 93 -31.29 5.20 3.76
CA ALA A 93 -30.78 5.09 5.12
C ALA A 93 -30.48 6.45 5.76
N HIS A 94 -29.90 7.38 4.98
CA HIS A 94 -29.53 8.72 5.41
C HIS A 94 -29.75 9.73 4.28
N ASP A 95 -30.78 10.56 4.39
CA ASP A 95 -31.15 11.52 3.33
C ASP A 95 -29.98 12.42 2.90
N GLY A 96 -29.58 12.31 1.63
CA GLY A 96 -28.53 13.11 1.01
C GLY A 96 -27.09 12.69 1.33
N VAL A 97 -26.87 11.54 1.98
CA VAL A 97 -25.51 11.01 2.23
C VAL A 97 -24.76 10.72 0.93
N SER A 98 -25.47 10.37 -0.15
CA SER A 98 -24.86 10.15 -1.47
C SER A 98 -24.16 11.41 -1.98
N ASN A 99 -24.72 12.60 -1.71
CA ASN A 99 -24.11 13.87 -2.08
C ASN A 99 -22.81 14.11 -1.30
N ASP A 100 -22.78 13.77 -0.01
CA ASP A 100 -21.59 13.90 0.83
C ASP A 100 -20.46 12.97 0.32
N ILE A 101 -20.80 11.71 0.03
CA ILE A 101 -19.86 10.72 -0.52
C ILE A 101 -19.30 11.18 -1.85
N ARG A 102 -20.17 11.60 -2.78
CA ARG A 102 -19.75 12.06 -4.11
C ARG A 102 -18.89 13.31 -4.02
N ALA A 103 -19.28 14.30 -3.20
CA ALA A 103 -18.50 15.52 -3.03
C ALA A 103 -17.07 15.22 -2.54
N ARG A 104 -16.93 14.31 -1.57
CA ARG A 104 -15.62 13.86 -1.06
C ARG A 104 -14.84 13.10 -2.12
N TYR A 105 -15.44 12.08 -2.73
CA TYR A 105 -14.78 11.29 -3.77
C TYR A 105 -14.27 12.16 -4.92
N TYR A 106 -15.09 13.05 -5.48
CA TYR A 106 -14.63 13.89 -6.59
C TYR A 106 -13.60 14.93 -6.17
N HIS A 107 -13.67 15.45 -4.94
CA HIS A 107 -12.62 16.32 -4.41
C HIS A 107 -11.29 15.56 -4.28
N GLU A 108 -11.31 14.38 -3.68
CA GLU A 108 -10.13 13.53 -3.50
C GLU A 108 -9.57 13.05 -4.84
N ALA A 109 -10.42 12.60 -5.76
CA ALA A 109 -10.03 12.18 -7.10
C ALA A 109 -9.35 13.30 -7.89
N HIS A 110 -9.80 14.55 -7.71
CA HIS A 110 -9.19 15.72 -8.34
C HIS A 110 -7.76 15.98 -7.84
N TYR A 111 -7.49 15.77 -6.56
CA TYR A 111 -6.17 16.02 -5.94
C TYR A 111 -5.37 14.74 -5.63
N ALA A 112 -5.80 13.59 -6.17
CA ALA A 112 -5.27 12.29 -5.79
C ALA A 112 -3.75 12.19 -6.01
N ARG A 113 -3.24 12.82 -7.08
CA ARG A 113 -1.82 12.76 -7.43
C ARG A 113 -0.96 13.60 -6.48
N GLU A 114 -1.45 14.77 -6.08
CA GLU A 114 -0.74 15.75 -5.26
C GLU A 114 -0.77 15.38 -3.77
N MET A 115 -1.89 14.80 -3.32
CA MET A 115 -2.19 14.54 -1.90
C MET A 115 -1.97 13.09 -1.46
N THR A 116 -1.51 12.22 -2.37
CA THR A 116 -1.22 10.82 -2.05
C THR A 116 0.26 10.51 -2.20
N PHE A 117 0.80 9.86 -1.19
CA PHE A 117 2.16 9.33 -1.17
C PHE A 117 2.09 7.83 -0.96
N MET A 118 2.88 7.07 -1.71
CA MET A 118 2.80 5.62 -1.64
C MET A 118 4.14 4.92 -1.81
N SER A 119 4.20 3.69 -1.32
CA SER A 119 5.24 2.71 -1.65
C SER A 119 4.58 1.47 -2.21
N SER A 120 5.22 0.86 -3.20
CA SER A 120 4.75 -0.36 -3.86
C SER A 120 5.55 -1.56 -3.34
N LEU A 121 4.82 -2.60 -2.96
CA LEU A 121 5.32 -3.87 -2.49
C LEU A 121 4.81 -4.98 -3.41
N CYS A 122 5.70 -5.86 -3.85
CA CYS A 122 5.36 -7.00 -4.69
C CYS A 122 5.21 -8.26 -3.83
N GLU A 123 4.18 -9.06 -4.04
CA GLU A 123 4.08 -10.37 -3.40
C GLU A 123 5.28 -11.26 -3.74
N HIS A 124 5.89 -11.80 -2.69
CA HIS A 124 7.12 -12.58 -2.75
C HIS A 124 6.89 -13.93 -2.09
N ASP A 125 7.12 -15.00 -2.85
CA ASP A 125 6.97 -16.38 -2.36
C ASP A 125 8.20 -16.74 -1.49
N ARG A 126 8.03 -17.56 -0.43
CA ARG A 126 9.09 -17.76 0.58
C ARG A 126 10.33 -18.48 0.05
N ASP A 127 10.16 -19.29 -0.99
CA ASP A 127 11.19 -20.06 -1.65
C ASP A 127 11.83 -19.32 -2.84
N ASP A 128 11.34 -18.12 -3.18
CA ASP A 128 11.96 -17.28 -4.21
C ASP A 128 13.21 -16.57 -3.65
N SER A 129 14.38 -17.02 -4.09
CA SER A 129 15.69 -16.40 -3.82
C SER A 129 16.21 -15.54 -4.97
N LEU A 130 15.54 -15.56 -6.12
CA LEU A 130 16.00 -14.90 -7.35
C LEU A 130 15.40 -13.50 -7.50
N GLY A 131 14.14 -13.35 -7.09
CA GLY A 131 13.30 -12.20 -7.36
C GLY A 131 12.76 -12.19 -8.80
N ARG A 132 11.92 -11.19 -9.10
CA ARG A 132 11.22 -11.07 -10.38
C ARG A 132 12.03 -10.27 -11.40
N LEU A 133 12.30 -10.85 -12.57
CA LEU A 133 13.12 -10.23 -13.62
C LEU A 133 12.54 -8.91 -14.15
N SER A 134 11.23 -8.82 -14.32
CA SER A 134 10.54 -7.58 -14.69
C SER A 134 10.81 -6.47 -13.67
N MET A 135 10.75 -6.81 -12.38
CA MET A 135 10.96 -5.86 -11.28
C MET A 135 12.41 -5.39 -11.22
N TRP A 136 13.36 -6.29 -11.44
CA TRP A 136 14.78 -5.92 -11.57
C TRP A 136 15.01 -4.90 -12.69
N ARG A 137 14.39 -5.11 -13.86
CA ARG A 137 14.53 -4.22 -15.01
C ARG A 137 13.88 -2.86 -14.78
N ALA A 138 12.71 -2.84 -14.15
CA ALA A 138 11.94 -1.61 -13.95
C ALA A 138 12.45 -0.77 -12.77
N TYR A 139 12.84 -1.41 -11.66
CA TYR A 139 13.08 -0.74 -10.39
C TYR A 139 14.48 -0.94 -9.80
N GLY A 140 15.26 -1.90 -10.29
CA GLY A 140 16.63 -2.13 -9.84
C GLY A 140 17.61 -0.99 -10.17
N GLY A 141 17.19 -0.04 -11.01
CA GLY A 141 18.03 1.05 -11.47
C GLY A 141 19.13 0.61 -12.45
N PRO A 142 19.94 1.55 -12.95
CA PRO A 142 20.88 1.28 -14.03
C PRO A 142 22.16 0.56 -13.59
N THR A 143 22.48 0.58 -12.29
CA THR A 143 23.77 0.12 -11.76
C THR A 143 23.65 -1.16 -10.95
N ALA A 144 22.78 -1.18 -9.94
CA ALA A 144 22.57 -2.31 -9.06
C ALA A 144 21.21 -2.24 -8.36
N GLY A 145 20.43 -3.31 -8.52
CA GLY A 145 19.13 -3.47 -7.87
C GLY A 145 19.21 -4.22 -6.55
N VAL A 146 18.34 -3.85 -5.62
CA VAL A 146 18.13 -4.53 -4.35
C VAL A 146 16.64 -4.71 -4.13
N ALA A 147 16.23 -5.87 -3.61
CA ALA A 147 14.89 -6.10 -3.11
C ALA A 147 14.97 -6.21 -1.58
N LEU A 148 14.27 -5.31 -0.88
CA LEU A 148 14.03 -5.44 0.56
C LEU A 148 12.80 -6.34 0.74
N VAL A 149 12.97 -7.53 1.30
CA VAL A 149 11.88 -8.49 1.50
C VAL A 149 11.40 -8.40 2.94
N PHE A 150 10.11 -8.11 3.10
CA PHE A 150 9.47 -7.87 4.38
C PHE A 150 8.50 -9.00 4.76
N ASN A 151 8.37 -9.24 6.07
CA ASN A 151 7.31 -10.06 6.62
C ASN A 151 5.93 -9.41 6.40
N SER A 152 4.88 -10.24 6.33
CA SER A 152 3.52 -9.81 6.00
C SER A 152 2.92 -8.76 6.95
N HIS A 153 3.46 -8.64 8.17
CA HIS A 153 3.06 -7.62 9.14
C HIS A 153 3.05 -6.19 8.56
N VAL A 154 3.91 -5.92 7.56
CA VAL A 154 3.96 -4.64 6.84
C VAL A 154 2.63 -4.25 6.17
N VAL A 155 1.80 -5.23 5.79
CA VAL A 155 0.45 -4.99 5.21
C VAL A 155 -0.69 -5.54 6.07
N THR A 156 -0.44 -6.51 6.96
CA THR A 156 -1.52 -7.21 7.68
C THR A 156 -1.79 -6.68 9.08
N GLU A 157 -0.92 -5.84 9.65
CA GLU A 157 -1.14 -5.29 10.99
C GLU A 157 -1.91 -3.97 10.95
N THR A 158 -3.13 -4.02 11.47
CA THR A 158 -4.07 -2.88 11.56
C THR A 158 -3.99 -2.15 12.91
N GLY A 159 -3.02 -2.50 13.75
CA GLY A 159 -2.95 -2.10 15.16
C GLY A 159 -2.29 -0.75 15.46
N PHE A 160 -1.79 -0.07 14.44
CA PHE A 160 -1.04 1.17 14.62
C PHE A 160 -1.64 2.29 13.77
N ASP A 161 -1.91 3.42 14.41
CA ASP A 161 -2.35 4.67 13.77
C ASP A 161 -1.16 5.32 13.03
N LEU A 162 -0.61 4.60 12.05
CA LEU A 162 0.60 4.97 11.32
C LEU A 162 0.34 6.08 10.30
N GLY A 163 -0.92 6.40 10.01
CA GLY A 163 -1.29 7.25 8.87
C GLY A 163 -0.98 6.61 7.50
N ILE A 164 -0.84 5.28 7.47
CA ILE A 164 -0.55 4.50 6.27
C ILE A 164 -1.49 3.31 6.21
N TYR A 165 -2.01 3.04 5.03
CA TYR A 165 -2.95 1.97 4.75
C TYR A 165 -2.40 1.06 3.66
N ALA A 166 -2.46 -0.26 3.87
CA ALA A 166 -2.13 -1.22 2.83
C ALA A 166 -3.37 -1.53 1.98
N SER A 167 -3.22 -1.52 0.66
CA SER A 167 -4.30 -1.86 -0.27
C SER A 167 -3.77 -2.76 -1.40
N PRO A 168 -4.38 -3.93 -1.65
CA PRO A 168 -4.02 -4.76 -2.80
C PRO A 168 -4.46 -4.10 -4.10
N VAL A 169 -3.66 -4.26 -5.15
CA VAL A 169 -4.02 -3.77 -6.48
C VAL A 169 -4.98 -4.74 -7.18
N LEU A 170 -6.11 -4.21 -7.63
CA LEU A 170 -7.03 -4.88 -8.54
C LEU A 170 -6.56 -4.67 -9.97
N TYR A 171 -6.15 -5.76 -10.62
CA TYR A 171 -5.76 -5.76 -12.03
C TYR A 171 -6.96 -6.08 -12.92
N GLY A 172 -7.30 -5.19 -13.84
CA GLY A 172 -8.44 -5.40 -14.73
C GLY A 172 -8.97 -4.11 -15.33
N GLY A 173 -10.01 -4.23 -16.14
CA GLY A 173 -10.74 -3.12 -16.73
C GLY A 173 -12.10 -2.92 -16.08
N GLU A 174 -13.04 -2.36 -16.85
CA GLU A 174 -14.40 -2.11 -16.39
C GLU A 174 -15.10 -3.36 -15.85
N ALA A 175 -14.89 -4.53 -16.47
CA ALA A 175 -15.56 -5.76 -16.08
C ALA A 175 -15.16 -6.26 -14.67
N GLU A 176 -13.86 -6.26 -14.36
CA GLU A 176 -13.35 -6.69 -13.05
C GLU A 176 -13.75 -5.70 -11.95
N VAL A 177 -13.62 -4.39 -12.20
CA VAL A 177 -14.03 -3.37 -11.24
C VAL A 177 -15.56 -3.38 -11.04
N TYR A 178 -16.34 -3.60 -12.10
CA TYR A 178 -17.79 -3.78 -12.02
C TYR A 178 -18.15 -4.97 -11.13
N ALA A 179 -17.46 -6.11 -11.29
CA ALA A 179 -17.73 -7.29 -10.49
C ALA A 179 -17.52 -7.03 -9.00
N GLU A 180 -16.41 -6.36 -8.62
CA GLU A 180 -16.14 -6.04 -7.22
C GLU A 180 -17.09 -4.96 -6.68
N LEU A 181 -17.34 -3.88 -7.43
CA LEU A 181 -18.33 -2.88 -7.02
C LEU A 181 -19.72 -3.51 -6.86
N ARG A 182 -20.09 -4.46 -7.74
CA ARG A 182 -21.38 -5.15 -7.66
C ARG A 182 -21.51 -5.95 -6.37
N ARG A 183 -20.44 -6.65 -5.96
CA ARG A 183 -20.41 -7.36 -4.68
C ARG A 183 -20.64 -6.41 -3.51
N VAL A 184 -20.04 -5.22 -3.53
CA VAL A 184 -20.23 -4.19 -2.50
C VAL A 184 -21.67 -3.68 -2.50
N VAL A 185 -22.24 -3.34 -3.66
CA VAL A 185 -23.63 -2.85 -3.76
C VAL A 185 -24.64 -3.90 -3.29
N GLU A 186 -24.49 -5.15 -3.73
CA GLU A 186 -25.37 -6.24 -3.30
C GLU A 186 -25.24 -6.50 -1.79
N ALA A 187 -24.04 -6.36 -1.22
CA ALA A 187 -23.83 -6.48 0.22
C ALA A 187 -24.48 -5.33 1.01
N ILE A 188 -24.39 -4.10 0.51
CA ILE A 188 -25.04 -2.91 1.10
C ILE A 188 -26.57 -3.05 1.03
N GLU A 189 -27.12 -3.46 -0.12
CA GLU A 189 -28.56 -3.72 -0.30
C GLU A 189 -29.07 -4.76 0.70
N ALA A 190 -28.37 -5.89 0.83
CA ALA A 190 -28.74 -6.96 1.76
C ALA A 190 -28.62 -6.56 3.24
N ASN A 191 -27.78 -5.57 3.54
CA ASN A 191 -27.47 -5.14 4.91
C ASN A 191 -27.81 -3.66 5.15
N ALA A 192 -28.86 -3.14 4.51
CA ALA A 192 -29.25 -1.73 4.64
C ALA A 192 -29.44 -1.25 6.09
N HIS A 193 -29.88 -2.16 6.98
CA HIS A 193 -29.99 -1.88 8.41
C HIS A 193 -28.66 -1.50 9.09
N VAL A 194 -27.52 -2.03 8.62
CA VAL A 194 -26.17 -1.66 9.09
C VAL A 194 -25.88 -0.22 8.71
N ILE A 195 -26.23 0.20 7.48
CA ILE A 195 -26.05 1.58 7.03
C ILE A 195 -26.86 2.53 7.91
N SER A 196 -28.13 2.20 8.18
CA SER A 196 -29.00 3.01 9.04
C SER A 196 -28.53 3.10 10.50
N ALA A 197 -27.78 2.12 10.99
CA ALA A 197 -27.28 2.07 12.36
C ALA A 197 -25.98 2.85 12.58
N VAL A 198 -25.24 3.17 11.50
CA VAL A 198 -24.01 3.95 11.56
C VAL A 198 -24.34 5.43 11.31
N ASP A 199 -23.64 6.33 12.00
CA ASP A 199 -23.76 7.77 11.78
C ASP A 199 -23.53 8.14 10.31
N ARG A 200 -24.35 9.06 9.78
CA ARG A 200 -24.29 9.52 8.38
C ARG A 200 -22.88 9.94 7.95
N MET A 201 -22.16 10.67 8.81
CA MET A 201 -20.82 11.16 8.50
C MET A 201 -19.82 10.01 8.39
N MET A 202 -19.93 9.04 9.29
CA MET A 202 -19.11 7.82 9.27
C MET A 202 -19.41 6.94 8.06
N VAL A 203 -20.69 6.80 7.65
CA VAL A 203 -21.06 6.15 6.39
C VAL A 203 -20.38 6.87 5.22
N ALA A 204 -20.48 8.19 5.19
CA ALA A 204 -19.86 8.97 4.14
C ALA A 204 -18.33 8.83 4.10
N ASP A 205 -17.67 8.80 5.27
CA ASP A 205 -16.21 8.64 5.40
C ASP A 205 -15.75 7.28 4.92
N VAL A 206 -16.44 6.21 5.32
CA VAL A 206 -16.07 4.83 4.95
C VAL A 206 -16.24 4.60 3.45
N LEU A 207 -17.37 5.04 2.88
CA LEU A 207 -17.67 4.81 1.47
C LEU A 207 -16.81 5.68 0.55
N SER A 208 -16.57 6.96 0.88
CA SER A 208 -15.65 7.78 0.07
C SER A 208 -14.23 7.22 0.09
N ASN A 209 -13.76 6.75 1.25
CA ASN A 209 -12.45 6.11 1.36
C ASN A 209 -12.34 4.83 0.55
N ALA A 210 -13.37 3.98 0.55
CA ALA A 210 -13.35 2.77 -0.25
C ALA A 210 -13.24 3.07 -1.76
N LEU A 211 -13.98 4.08 -2.24
CA LEU A 211 -13.87 4.54 -3.62
C LEU A 211 -12.48 5.14 -3.92
N ARG A 212 -11.91 5.88 -2.96
CA ARG A 212 -10.54 6.42 -3.07
C ARG A 212 -9.50 5.30 -3.15
N PHE A 213 -9.59 4.25 -2.33
CA PHE A 213 -8.71 3.09 -2.43
C PHE A 213 -8.86 2.35 -3.75
N ALA A 214 -10.08 2.17 -4.25
CA ALA A 214 -10.34 1.58 -5.56
C ALA A 214 -9.68 2.43 -6.68
N LEU A 215 -9.81 3.76 -6.61
CA LEU A 215 -9.18 4.68 -7.57
C LEU A 215 -7.66 4.58 -7.53
N LEU A 216 -7.10 4.52 -6.32
CA LEU A 216 -5.67 4.44 -6.07
C LEU A 216 -5.09 3.03 -6.24
N SER A 217 -5.90 1.98 -6.42
CA SER A 217 -5.44 0.58 -6.46
C SER A 217 -6.04 -0.20 -7.62
N THR A 218 -6.56 0.46 -8.65
CA THR A 218 -6.91 -0.19 -9.92
C THR A 218 -5.77 -0.01 -10.92
N LYS A 219 -5.40 -1.09 -11.61
CA LYS A 219 -4.25 -1.08 -12.53
C LYS A 219 -4.55 -1.88 -13.81
N HIS A 220 -3.98 -1.45 -14.93
CA HIS A 220 -4.17 -2.15 -16.20
C HIS A 220 -3.69 -3.62 -16.10
N PRO A 221 -4.41 -4.60 -16.69
CA PRO A 221 -4.09 -6.02 -16.54
C PRO A 221 -2.68 -6.42 -17.03
N GLY A 222 -2.09 -5.63 -17.92
CA GLY A 222 -0.70 -5.82 -18.37
C GLY A 222 0.36 -5.74 -17.26
N PHE A 223 0.02 -5.19 -16.09
CA PHE A 223 0.92 -5.10 -14.93
C PHE A 223 0.70 -6.22 -13.89
N CYS A 224 -0.14 -7.23 -14.18
CA CYS A 224 -0.50 -8.28 -13.21
C CYS A 224 0.69 -9.08 -12.67
N GLU A 225 1.82 -9.10 -13.39
CA GLU A 225 3.07 -9.72 -12.93
C GLU A 225 3.58 -9.12 -11.61
N GLU A 226 3.27 -7.84 -11.35
CA GLU A 226 3.74 -7.10 -10.17
C GLU A 226 3.13 -7.59 -8.86
N ARG A 227 1.93 -8.19 -8.87
CA ARG A 227 1.22 -8.64 -7.66
C ARG A 227 1.31 -7.62 -6.52
N GLU A 228 0.95 -6.37 -6.85
CA GLU A 228 1.27 -5.18 -6.09
C GLU A 228 0.32 -5.00 -4.91
N TRP A 229 0.91 -4.61 -3.77
CA TRP A 229 0.26 -3.97 -2.65
C TRP A 229 0.81 -2.57 -2.49
N ARG A 230 -0.07 -1.60 -2.26
CA ARG A 230 0.30 -0.20 -2.04
C ARG A 230 0.21 0.13 -0.56
N LEU A 231 1.31 0.65 0.00
CA LEU A 231 1.28 1.37 1.26
C LEU A 231 0.94 2.83 0.95
N ILE A 232 -0.23 3.29 1.35
CA ILE A 232 -0.82 4.56 0.94
C ILE A 232 -0.88 5.51 2.15
N CYS A 233 -0.28 6.68 2.01
CA CYS A 233 -0.37 7.80 2.93
C CYS A 233 -1.16 8.93 2.26
N MET A 234 -2.27 9.30 2.89
CA MET A 234 -3.19 10.35 2.45
C MET A 234 -3.03 11.53 3.39
N LEU A 235 -2.57 12.67 2.86
CA LEU A 235 -2.12 13.80 3.71
C LEU A 235 -3.22 14.36 4.62
N ASP A 236 -4.46 14.32 4.15
CA ASP A 236 -5.66 14.74 4.85
C ASP A 236 -6.08 13.76 5.98
N GLN A 237 -5.46 12.58 6.03
CA GLN A 237 -5.78 11.52 7.00
C GLN A 237 -4.62 11.15 7.89
N ILE A 238 -3.50 11.89 7.86
CA ILE A 238 -2.37 11.64 8.75
C ILE A 238 -2.81 12.00 10.18
N PRO A 239 -2.89 11.02 11.10
CA PRO A 239 -3.26 11.27 12.48
C PRO A 239 -2.20 12.11 13.19
N LYS A 240 -2.65 12.89 14.18
CA LYS A 240 -1.73 13.66 15.00
C LYS A 240 -0.82 12.71 15.80
N GLY A 241 0.50 12.81 15.56
CA GLY A 241 1.50 11.98 16.24
C GLY A 241 1.80 10.66 15.54
N ALA A 242 1.25 10.42 14.35
CA ALA A 242 1.70 9.33 13.49
C ALA A 242 3.21 9.46 13.22
N PRO A 243 3.96 8.34 13.15
CA PRO A 243 5.40 8.32 12.92
C PRO A 243 5.75 8.57 11.44
N VAL A 244 5.06 9.50 10.79
CA VAL A 244 5.22 9.83 9.38
C VAL A 244 5.72 11.26 9.26
N GLU A 245 6.86 11.45 8.63
CA GLU A 245 7.53 12.75 8.52
C GLU A 245 7.73 13.13 7.05
N GLN A 246 7.46 14.39 6.72
CA GLN A 246 7.78 14.94 5.40
C GLN A 246 9.27 15.29 5.33
N ILE A 247 9.95 14.86 4.26
CA ILE A 247 11.35 15.18 4.04
C ILE A 247 11.68 15.36 2.56
N ILE A 248 12.77 16.06 2.26
CA ILE A 248 13.32 16.12 0.91
C ILE A 248 14.42 15.07 0.75
N ARG A 249 14.29 14.21 -0.25
CA ARG A 249 15.30 13.22 -0.66
C ARG A 249 15.56 13.31 -2.15
N SER A 250 16.79 13.03 -2.55
CA SER A 250 17.11 12.79 -3.96
C SER A 250 16.70 11.36 -4.30
N VAL A 251 15.84 11.18 -5.28
CA VAL A 251 15.47 9.87 -5.82
C VAL A 251 15.79 9.86 -7.30
N GLY A 252 16.71 8.99 -7.73
CA GLY A 252 17.19 8.96 -9.11
C GLY A 252 17.88 10.26 -9.54
N GLY A 253 18.53 10.96 -8.60
CA GLY A 253 19.18 12.26 -8.85
C GLY A 253 18.24 13.47 -8.82
N ILE A 254 16.94 13.27 -8.59
CA ILE A 254 15.93 14.34 -8.57
C ILE A 254 15.49 14.58 -7.11
N PRO A 255 15.71 15.78 -6.55
CA PRO A 255 15.15 16.17 -5.26
C PRO A 255 13.62 16.13 -5.29
N GLN A 256 13.02 15.36 -4.40
CA GLN A 256 11.59 15.16 -4.28
C GLN A 256 11.16 15.31 -2.83
N ARG A 257 9.97 15.87 -2.64
CA ARG A 257 9.24 15.73 -1.38
C ARG A 257 8.77 14.29 -1.28
N ILE A 258 9.15 13.62 -0.20
CA ILE A 258 8.67 12.29 0.16
C ILE A 258 8.16 12.32 1.60
N TYR A 259 7.46 11.26 1.99
CA TYR A 259 7.15 10.98 3.39
C TYR A 259 7.91 9.74 3.84
N GLU A 260 8.41 9.76 5.06
CA GLU A 260 9.11 8.65 5.68
C GLU A 260 8.27 8.09 6.84
N LEU A 261 7.91 6.81 6.77
CA LEU A 261 7.41 6.06 7.92
C LEU A 261 8.60 5.69 8.81
N LYS A 262 8.73 6.33 9.98
CA LYS A 262 9.78 6.04 10.95
C LYS A 262 9.52 4.72 11.64
N LEU A 263 10.51 3.84 11.61
CA LEU A 263 10.45 2.56 12.31
C LEU A 263 10.93 2.71 13.76
N PRO A 264 10.33 2.00 14.73
CA PRO A 264 10.73 2.10 16.13
C PRO A 264 12.18 1.70 16.39
N GLU A 265 12.79 2.36 17.37
CA GLU A 265 14.10 2.00 17.91
C GLU A 265 14.10 0.60 18.56
N PRO A 266 15.20 -0.17 18.49
CA PRO A 266 15.35 -1.45 19.19
C PRO A 266 15.16 -1.35 20.71
N SER A 267 15.52 -0.23 21.30
CA SER A 267 15.43 0.04 22.75
C SER A 267 14.07 0.60 23.20
N GLY A 268 13.16 0.91 22.27
CA GLY A 268 11.85 1.47 22.58
C GLY A 268 10.87 0.44 23.17
N ALA A 269 9.83 0.90 23.84
CA ALA A 269 8.72 0.05 24.29
C ALA A 269 7.63 -0.15 23.22
N ALA A 270 7.74 0.53 22.06
CA ALA A 270 6.74 0.49 21.00
C ALA A 270 7.00 -0.62 19.96
N GLY A 271 5.88 -1.20 19.48
CA GLY A 271 5.70 -2.15 18.37
C GLY A 271 6.94 -2.90 17.90
N THR A 272 7.14 -4.12 18.38
CA THR A 272 8.26 -4.98 17.95
C THR A 272 8.18 -5.35 16.47
N ALA A 273 6.98 -5.50 15.92
CA ALA A 273 6.74 -5.97 14.55
C ALA A 273 7.26 -5.03 13.44
N LEU A 274 7.32 -3.72 13.69
CA LEU A 274 7.78 -2.72 12.71
C LEU A 274 9.27 -2.37 12.84
N ARG A 275 10.05 -3.15 13.61
CA ARG A 275 11.51 -2.99 13.69
C ARG A 275 12.18 -3.80 12.61
N TRP A 276 13.36 -3.37 12.14
CA TRP A 276 14.10 -4.14 11.13
C TRP A 276 14.29 -5.62 11.49
N ASP A 277 14.56 -5.95 12.76
CA ASP A 277 14.70 -7.35 13.22
C ASP A 277 13.46 -8.23 13.00
N SER A 278 12.27 -7.64 12.99
CA SER A 278 10.99 -8.36 12.81
C SER A 278 10.37 -8.11 11.44
N LEU A 279 10.65 -6.95 10.84
CA LEU A 279 10.06 -6.51 9.59
C LEU A 279 10.82 -7.07 8.39
N LEU A 280 12.15 -7.10 8.41
CA LEU A 280 12.95 -7.67 7.32
C LEU A 280 13.02 -9.18 7.47
N ASP A 281 12.66 -9.88 6.39
CA ASP A 281 12.89 -11.32 6.26
C ASP A 281 14.24 -11.59 5.59
N ARG A 282 14.55 -10.87 4.49
CA ARG A 282 15.87 -10.86 3.82
C ARG A 282 16.01 -9.66 2.89
N ILE A 283 17.19 -9.51 2.32
CA ILE A 283 17.56 -8.55 1.29
C ILE A 283 18.20 -9.32 0.15
N ILE A 284 17.64 -9.19 -1.05
CA ILE A 284 18.17 -9.83 -2.25
C ILE A 284 18.91 -8.79 -3.08
N ILE A 285 20.17 -9.02 -3.37
CA ILE A 285 20.96 -8.24 -4.30
C ILE A 285 20.73 -8.81 -5.69
N GLY A 286 20.08 -8.03 -6.56
CA GLY A 286 19.83 -8.42 -7.94
C GLY A 286 21.10 -8.36 -8.80
N PRO A 287 20.95 -8.51 -10.13
CA PRO A 287 22.09 -8.47 -11.04
C PRO A 287 22.90 -7.18 -10.91
N SER A 288 24.20 -7.32 -10.63
CA SER A 288 25.12 -6.21 -10.40
C SER A 288 26.54 -6.59 -10.81
N VAL A 289 27.37 -5.59 -11.11
CA VAL A 289 28.81 -5.78 -11.34
C VAL A 289 29.58 -5.95 -10.03
N PHE A 290 29.04 -5.42 -8.92
CA PHE A 290 29.71 -5.40 -7.62
C PHE A 290 28.83 -5.96 -6.49
N PRO A 291 28.27 -7.19 -6.63
CA PRO A 291 27.32 -7.71 -5.65
C PRO A 291 27.95 -7.90 -4.26
N GLU A 292 29.20 -8.37 -4.18
CA GLU A 292 29.92 -8.55 -2.90
C GLU A 292 30.16 -7.22 -2.17
N THR A 293 30.50 -6.15 -2.89
CA THR A 293 30.68 -4.82 -2.31
C THR A 293 29.36 -4.29 -1.74
N ILE A 294 28.25 -4.53 -2.43
CA ILE A 294 26.92 -4.13 -1.97
C ILE A 294 26.54 -4.94 -0.73
N LYS A 295 26.82 -6.25 -0.72
CA LYS A 295 26.58 -7.14 0.43
C LYS A 295 27.29 -6.65 1.69
N ASP A 296 28.61 -6.43 1.61
CA ASP A 296 29.40 -5.93 2.75
C ASP A 296 28.86 -4.58 3.27
N ALA A 297 28.50 -3.66 2.38
CA ALA A 297 27.95 -2.36 2.78
C ALA A 297 26.59 -2.48 3.51
N LEU A 298 25.68 -3.31 2.99
CA LEU A 298 24.36 -3.52 3.59
C LEU A 298 24.45 -4.27 4.92
N GLU A 299 25.30 -5.30 5.01
CA GLU A 299 25.53 -6.04 6.25
C GLU A 299 26.10 -5.15 7.36
N ARG A 300 27.10 -4.31 7.05
CA ARG A 300 27.65 -3.33 7.99
C ARG A 300 26.61 -2.33 8.45
N GLU A 301 25.73 -1.90 7.55
CA GLU A 301 24.67 -0.97 7.87
C GLU A 301 23.63 -1.63 8.79
N LEU A 302 23.15 -2.84 8.47
CA LEU A 302 22.26 -3.61 9.34
C LEU A 302 22.86 -3.80 10.74
N LYS A 303 24.15 -4.15 10.82
CA LYS A 303 24.88 -4.27 12.08
C LYS A 303 24.92 -2.95 12.86
N ARG A 304 25.16 -1.82 12.17
CA ARG A 304 25.13 -0.48 12.78
C ARG A 304 23.74 -0.13 13.33
N GLN A 305 22.68 -0.61 12.68
CA GLN A 305 21.30 -0.45 13.13
C GLN A 305 20.90 -1.39 14.28
N GLY A 306 21.81 -2.27 14.72
CA GLY A 306 21.58 -3.19 15.82
C GLY A 306 20.73 -4.40 15.44
N VAL A 307 20.57 -4.67 14.13
CA VAL A 307 19.84 -5.84 13.65
C VAL A 307 20.61 -7.10 14.02
N GLY A 308 20.02 -8.01 14.80
CA GLY A 308 20.74 -9.14 15.39
C GLY A 308 21.24 -10.17 14.37
N ARG A 309 20.50 -10.34 13.26
CA ARG A 309 20.74 -11.35 12.21
C ARG A 309 21.45 -10.80 10.97
N TRP A 310 22.12 -9.66 11.11
CA TRP A 310 22.60 -8.84 10.00
C TRP A 310 23.41 -9.61 8.92
N ASP A 311 24.19 -10.62 9.31
CA ASP A 311 25.05 -11.45 8.44
C ASP A 311 24.32 -12.58 7.70
N GLN A 312 23.05 -12.81 8.03
CA GLN A 312 22.20 -13.86 7.43
C GLN A 312 21.10 -13.28 6.54
N LEU A 313 20.88 -11.96 6.58
CA LEU A 313 19.77 -11.31 5.90
C LEU A 313 20.10 -10.91 4.47
N VAL A 314 21.37 -10.84 4.06
CA VAL A 314 21.74 -10.32 2.74
C VAL A 314 22.18 -11.47 1.83
N GLU A 315 21.46 -11.66 0.74
CA GLU A 315 21.66 -12.73 -0.24
C GLU A 315 21.97 -12.13 -1.61
N ILE A 316 22.82 -12.80 -2.39
CA ILE A 316 23.11 -12.43 -3.77
C ILE A 316 22.31 -13.35 -4.68
N SER A 317 21.50 -12.76 -5.55
CA SER A 317 20.75 -13.50 -6.57
C SER A 317 21.69 -14.04 -7.64
N ASP A 318 21.49 -15.30 -8.02
CA ASP A 318 22.24 -15.95 -9.11
C ASP A 318 21.77 -15.54 -10.52
N ILE A 319 20.84 -14.58 -10.63
CA ILE A 319 20.43 -14.05 -11.94
C ILE A 319 21.64 -13.38 -12.60
N PRO A 320 22.05 -13.84 -13.80
CA PRO A 320 23.22 -13.28 -14.47
C PRO A 320 22.92 -11.85 -14.95
N LEU A 321 23.88 -10.96 -14.73
CA LEU A 321 23.86 -9.61 -15.29
C LEU A 321 23.88 -9.70 -16.82
N ARG A 322 22.85 -9.16 -17.47
CA ARG A 322 22.81 -8.93 -18.91
C ARG A 322 22.81 -7.43 -19.18
N ARG A 323 23.86 -6.94 -19.84
CA ARG A 323 23.98 -5.57 -20.34
C ARG A 323 23.84 -5.58 -21.86
#